data_AF-A0A564YI63-F1
#
_entry.id   AF-A0A564YI63-F1
#
_cell.length_a   1.000
_cell.length_b   1.000
_cell.length_c   1.000
_cell.angle_alpha   90.00
_cell.angle_beta   90.00
_cell.angle_gamma   90.00
#
_symmetry.space_group_name_H-M   'P 1'
#
loop_
_entity.id
_entity.type
_entity.pdbx_description
1 polymer ?
#
loop_
_entity_poly.entity_id
_entity_poly.type
_entity_poly.pdbx_seq_one_letter_code
_entity_poly.pdbx_strand_id
1 'polypeptide(L)'
;MGRVRTKTVKRAARVLIEGYYSKLTRDFHTNKRVTEDVSSVGSKRLRNRIAGFLTHLMRRIQAGPIRGISIKLQEEERERRDNYQPEVSVLTTMDTELDPVSQAMVNSLVSF
;
A
#
# COMPACT_ATOMS: atom_id res chain seq x y z
N MET A 1 25.82 -14.66 -7.84
CA MET A 1 24.44 -14.73 -7.30
C MET A 1 24.43 -15.06 -5.80
N GLY A 2 24.76 -14.12 -4.90
CA GLY A 2 25.19 -14.49 -3.53
C GLY A 2 24.35 -14.04 -2.32
N ARG A 3 23.24 -13.30 -2.49
CA ARG A 3 22.56 -12.67 -1.32
C ARG A 3 21.05 -12.49 -1.48
N VAL A 4 20.42 -13.30 -2.33
CA VAL A 4 18.96 -13.29 -2.48
C VAL A 4 18.33 -14.01 -1.29
N ARG A 5 17.31 -13.38 -0.69
CA ARG A 5 16.58 -13.97 0.44
C ARG A 5 15.56 -14.98 -0.09
N THR A 6 15.40 -16.10 0.61
CA THR A 6 14.46 -17.17 0.24
C THR A 6 13.01 -16.74 0.40
N LYS A 7 12.09 -17.47 -0.24
CA LYS A 7 10.64 -17.22 -0.16
C LYS A 7 10.10 -17.23 1.28
N THR A 8 10.64 -18.11 2.12
CA THR A 8 10.25 -18.23 3.54
C THR A 8 10.54 -16.96 4.33
N VAL A 9 11.75 -16.40 4.19
CA VAL A 9 12.15 -15.14 4.84
C VAL A 9 11.29 -13.98 4.36
N LYS A 10 11.05 -13.88 3.03
CA LYS A 10 10.25 -12.80 2.45
C LYS A 10 8.77 -12.89 2.84
N ARG A 11 8.21 -14.09 2.98
CA ARG A 11 6.82 -14.31 3.39
C ARG A 11 6.65 -14.01 4.88
N ALA A 12 7.52 -14.56 5.73
CA ALA A 12 7.48 -14.32 7.17
C ALA A 12 7.57 -12.82 7.51
N ALA A 13 8.48 -12.09 6.86
CA ALA A 13 8.61 -10.66 7.10
C ALA A 13 7.36 -9.86 6.68
N ARG A 14 6.66 -10.25 5.60
CA ARG A 14 5.42 -9.57 5.19
C ARG A 14 4.31 -9.76 6.21
N VAL A 15 4.11 -11.01 6.65
CA VAL A 15 3.12 -11.35 7.68
C VAL A 15 3.40 -10.61 9.00
N LEU A 16 4.68 -10.50 9.39
CA LEU A 16 5.06 -9.74 10.59
C LEU A 16 4.70 -8.25 10.48
N ILE A 17 4.84 -7.67 9.30
CA ILE A 17 4.52 -6.25 9.08
C ILE A 17 3.01 -6.02 9.10
N GLU A 18 2.23 -6.89 8.47
CA GLU A 18 0.77 -6.83 8.45
C GLU A 18 0.18 -6.89 9.87
N GLY A 19 0.72 -7.77 10.72
CA GLY A 19 0.21 -7.97 12.08
C GLY A 19 0.75 -7.01 13.15
N TYR A 20 2.01 -6.57 13.04
CA TYR A 20 2.73 -5.91 14.14
C TYR A 20 3.39 -4.58 13.76
N TYR A 21 2.88 -3.89 12.73
CA TYR A 21 3.46 -2.64 12.24
C TYR A 21 3.79 -1.62 13.35
N SER A 22 2.90 -1.45 14.33
CA SER A 22 3.07 -0.50 15.44
C SER A 22 4.26 -0.78 16.36
N LYS A 23 4.72 -2.04 16.44
CA LYS A 23 5.88 -2.44 17.27
C LYS A 23 7.19 -2.43 16.50
N LEU A 24 7.13 -2.30 15.18
CA LEU A 24 8.30 -2.41 14.31
C LEU A 24 8.94 -1.05 14.12
N THR A 25 10.28 -1.04 14.08
CA THR A 25 11.08 0.17 13.91
C THR A 25 12.02 0.03 12.72
N ARG A 26 12.89 1.03 12.50
CA ARG A 26 13.88 1.02 11.41
C ARG A 26 15.21 0.42 11.84
N ASP A 27 15.37 0.21 13.14
CA ASP A 27 16.55 -0.36 13.76
C ASP A 27 16.53 -1.90 13.71
N PHE A 28 17.70 -2.49 13.47
CA PHE A 28 17.84 -3.94 13.36
C PHE A 28 17.77 -4.63 14.72
N HIS A 29 18.37 -4.06 15.76
CA HIS A 29 18.44 -4.72 17.06
C HIS A 29 17.07 -4.79 17.71
N THR A 30 16.28 -3.72 17.58
CA THR A 30 14.90 -3.64 18.05
C THR A 30 14.02 -4.66 17.33
N ASN A 31 14.04 -4.66 15.99
CA ASN A 31 13.25 -5.61 15.21
C ASN A 31 13.67 -7.07 15.43
N LYS A 32 14.94 -7.33 15.70
CA LYS A 32 15.44 -8.66 16.05
C LYS A 32 14.81 -9.17 17.36
N ARG A 33 14.68 -8.32 18.38
CA ARG A 33 14.02 -8.65 19.65
C ARG A 33 12.53 -8.87 19.44
N VAL A 34 11.86 -7.95 18.74
CA VAL A 34 10.42 -8.10 18.42
C VAL A 34 10.14 -9.39 17.64
N THR A 35 11.01 -9.76 16.70
CA THR A 35 10.86 -11.02 15.94
C THR A 35 11.01 -12.25 16.85
N GLU A 36 11.86 -12.19 17.88
CA GLU A 36 12.02 -13.26 18.86
C GLU A 36 10.81 -13.39 19.78
N ASP A 37 10.21 -12.27 20.17
CA ASP A 37 9.04 -12.25 21.04
C ASP A 37 7.76 -12.70 20.29
N VAL A 38 7.63 -12.29 19.02
CA VAL A 38 6.42 -12.54 18.21
C VAL A 38 6.43 -13.92 17.56
N SER A 39 7.61 -14.48 17.26
CA SER A 39 7.70 -15.72 16.49
C SER A 39 8.67 -16.72 17.10
N SER A 40 8.22 -17.97 17.23
CA SER A 40 9.06 -19.09 17.63
C SER A 40 10.00 -19.48 16.49
N VAL A 41 11.16 -18.80 16.41
CA VAL A 41 12.20 -19.07 15.42
C VAL A 41 13.34 -19.86 16.06
N GLY A 42 13.43 -21.14 15.72
CA GLY A 42 14.43 -22.06 16.28
C GLY A 42 15.89 -21.79 15.87
N SER A 43 16.16 -20.97 14.84
CA SER A 43 17.51 -20.67 14.39
C SER A 43 17.86 -19.18 14.46
N LYS A 44 18.95 -18.84 15.17
CA LYS A 44 19.54 -17.49 15.22
C LYS A 44 19.80 -16.91 13.83
N ARG A 45 20.28 -17.72 12.88
CA ARG A 45 20.57 -17.27 11.51
C ARG A 45 19.29 -16.92 10.75
N LEU A 46 18.22 -17.70 10.92
CA LEU A 46 16.93 -17.43 10.28
C LEU A 46 16.31 -16.14 10.84
N ARG A 47 16.31 -15.99 12.17
CA ARG A 47 15.84 -14.80 12.86
C ARG A 47 16.53 -13.53 12.34
N ASN A 48 17.85 -13.55 12.25
CA ASN A 48 18.62 -12.41 11.75
C ASN A 48 18.30 -12.09 10.28
N ARG A 49 18.06 -13.10 9.43
CA ARG A 49 17.64 -12.88 8.04
C ARG A 49 16.25 -12.25 7.94
N ILE A 50 15.31 -12.68 8.78
CA ILE A 50 13.95 -12.15 8.84
C ILE A 50 13.99 -10.70 9.31
N ALA A 51 14.60 -10.44 10.48
CA ALA A 51 14.73 -9.09 11.03
C ALA A 51 15.44 -8.13 10.06
N GLY A 52 16.48 -8.61 9.36
CA GLY A 52 17.21 -7.82 8.37
C GLY A 52 16.42 -7.56 7.08
N PHE A 53 15.49 -8.43 6.69
CA PHE A 53 14.59 -8.15 5.57
C PHE A 53 13.44 -7.24 5.99
N LEU A 54 13.00 -7.36 7.24
CA LEU A 54 11.97 -6.53 7.84
C LEU A 54 12.42 -5.07 7.95
N THR A 55 13.65 -4.81 8.44
CA THR A 55 14.21 -3.43 8.44
C THR A 55 14.32 -2.84 7.03
N HIS A 56 14.64 -3.67 6.04
CA HIS A 56 14.68 -3.23 4.65
C HIS A 56 13.29 -2.83 4.13
N LEU A 57 12.24 -3.59 4.47
CA LEU A 57 10.85 -3.23 4.14
C LEU A 57 10.42 -1.96 4.88
N MET A 58 10.74 -1.80 6.16
CA MET A 58 10.43 -0.59 6.93
C MET A 58 11.04 0.68 6.32
N ARG A 59 12.26 0.60 5.78
CA ARG A 59 12.85 1.73 5.05
C ARG A 59 12.11 2.04 3.75
N ARG A 60 11.60 1.02 3.06
CA ARG A 60 10.82 1.18 1.83
C ARG A 60 9.41 1.73 2.06
N ILE A 61 8.79 1.41 3.19
CA ILE A 61 7.44 1.92 3.54
C ILE A 61 7.47 3.45 3.67
N GLN A 62 8.55 4.04 4.22
CA GLN A 62 8.66 5.50 4.26
C GLN A 62 8.73 6.12 2.85
N ALA A 63 9.40 5.46 1.90
CA ALA A 63 9.52 5.98 0.54
C ALA A 63 8.20 5.88 -0.25
N GLY A 64 7.29 5.00 0.15
CA GLY A 64 5.98 4.86 -0.46
C GLY A 64 5.32 3.50 -0.19
N PRO A 65 4.10 3.30 -0.73
CA PRO A 65 3.37 2.06 -0.55
C PRO A 65 4.09 0.91 -1.25
N ILE A 66 4.23 -0.21 -0.53
CA ILE A 66 4.85 -1.44 -1.06
C ILE A 66 3.76 -2.38 -1.55
N ARG A 67 3.94 -2.95 -2.75
CA ARG A 67 3.02 -3.97 -3.28
C ARG A 67 3.01 -5.24 -2.42
N GLY A 68 1.81 -5.72 -2.08
CA GLY A 68 1.60 -7.00 -1.40
C GLY A 68 1.93 -6.99 0.09
N ILE A 69 1.74 -5.84 0.75
CA ILE A 69 1.67 -5.68 2.20
C ILE A 69 0.48 -4.76 2.46
N SER A 70 -0.54 -5.25 3.15
CA SER A 70 -1.62 -4.41 3.66
C SER A 70 -1.28 -3.93 5.06
N ILE A 71 -1.41 -2.63 5.28
CA ILE A 71 -1.34 -2.05 6.61
C ILE A 71 -2.71 -1.44 6.84
N LYS A 72 -3.41 -1.88 7.89
CA LYS A 72 -4.77 -1.39 8.20
C LYS A 72 -4.85 0.14 8.22
N LEU A 73 -3.82 0.78 8.80
CA LEU A 73 -3.69 2.23 8.83
C LEU A 73 -3.68 2.86 7.41
N GLN A 74 -3.03 2.20 6.45
CA GLN A 74 -3.00 2.67 5.06
C GLN A 74 -4.31 2.42 4.33
N GLU A 75 -5.05 1.37 4.70
CA GLU A 75 -6.37 1.07 4.12
C GLU A 75 -7.37 2.15 4.53
N GLU A 76 -7.41 2.53 5.82
CA GLU A 76 -8.28 3.60 6.33
C GLU A 76 -7.96 4.98 5.71
N GLU A 77 -6.68 5.30 5.50
CA GLU A 77 -6.29 6.53 4.80
C GLU A 77 -6.66 6.51 3.31
N ARG A 78 -6.57 5.35 2.65
CA ARG A 78 -6.99 5.18 1.26
C ARG A 78 -8.49 5.34 1.11
N GLU A 79 -9.28 4.71 1.98
CA GLU A 79 -10.74 4.83 1.95
C GLU A 79 -11.21 6.28 2.11
N ARG A 80 -10.59 7.06 3.00
CA ARG A 80 -10.92 8.49 3.15
C ARG A 80 -10.57 9.31 1.90
N ARG A 81 -9.48 8.97 1.22
CA ARG A 81 -9.07 9.66 -0.01
C ARG A 81 -9.95 9.29 -1.20
N ASP A 82 -10.30 8.02 -1.32
CA ASP A 82 -11.12 7.51 -2.43
C ASP A 82 -12.59 7.96 -2.28
N ASN A 83 -13.09 8.10 -1.04
CA ASN A 83 -14.42 8.64 -0.75
C ASN A 83 -14.51 10.18 -0.83
N TYR A 84 -13.46 10.85 -1.32
CA TYR A 84 -13.51 12.30 -1.48
C TYR A 84 -14.52 12.69 -2.57
N GLN A 85 -15.64 13.27 -2.15
CA GLN A 85 -16.65 13.84 -3.04
C GLN A 85 -16.54 15.37 -3.00
N PRO A 86 -16.28 16.04 -4.15
CA PRO A 86 -16.30 17.49 -4.19
C PRO A 86 -17.73 18.02 -4.01
N GLU A 87 -17.86 19.22 -3.41
CA GLU A 87 -19.17 19.86 -3.19
C GLU A 87 -19.88 20.22 -4.50
N VAL A 88 -19.10 20.61 -5.52
CA VAL A 88 -19.61 20.92 -6.84
C VAL A 88 -19.18 19.82 -7.81
N SER A 89 -20.15 19.29 -8.56
CA SER A 89 -19.87 18.34 -9.62
C SER A 89 -19.07 19.01 -10.72
N VAL A 90 -17.99 18.36 -11.16
CA VAL A 90 -17.15 18.82 -12.28
C VAL A 90 -18.00 19.05 -13.54
N LEU A 91 -19.06 18.27 -13.72
CA LEU A 91 -20.00 18.36 -14.85
C LEU A 91 -20.76 19.69 -14.90
N THR A 92 -20.96 20.35 -13.75
CA THR A 92 -21.71 21.62 -13.67
C THR A 92 -20.84 22.81 -14.03
N THR A 93 -19.53 22.71 -13.81
CA THR A 93 -18.56 23.77 -14.08
C THR A 93 -17.90 23.66 -15.46
N MET A 94 -18.09 22.53 -16.15
CA MET A 94 -17.58 22.36 -17.50
C MET A 94 -18.50 23.12 -18.46
N ASP A 95 -17.98 24.17 -19.10
CA ASP A 95 -18.63 24.78 -20.25
C ASP A 95 -18.66 23.73 -21.37
N THR A 96 -19.83 23.13 -21.61
CA THR A 96 -20.02 22.17 -22.70
C THR A 96 -20.10 22.91 -24.03
N GLU A 97 -18.95 23.28 -24.59
CA GLU A 97 -18.84 23.62 -25.99
C GLU A 97 -19.02 22.33 -26.81
N LEU A 98 -20.24 22.11 -27.31
CA LEU A 98 -20.54 20.99 -28.19
C LEU A 98 -20.01 21.30 -29.59
N ASP A 99 -19.40 20.30 -30.23
CA ASP A 99 -19.06 20.44 -31.64
C ASP A 99 -20.35 20.46 -32.50
N PRO A 100 -20.29 21.04 -33.72
CA PRO A 100 -21.47 21.14 -34.58
C PRO A 100 -22.10 19.78 -34.93
N VAL A 101 -21.31 18.70 -34.99
CA VAL A 101 -21.79 17.35 -35.34
C VAL A 101 -22.55 16.72 -34.16
N SER A 102 -22.03 16.83 -32.93
CA SER A 102 -22.72 16.33 -31.74
C SER A 102 -23.97 17.15 -31.44
N GLN A 103 -23.96 18.46 -31.73
CA GLN A 103 -25.16 19.28 -31.59
C GLN A 103 -26.28 18.84 -32.55
N ALA A 104 -25.94 18.50 -33.80
CA ALA A 104 -26.88 17.92 -34.76
C ALA A 104 -27.41 16.55 -34.31
N MET A 105 -26.56 15.72 -33.69
CA MET A 105 -26.96 14.43 -33.12
C MET A 105 -27.92 14.59 -31.93
N VAL A 106 -27.67 15.54 -31.03
CA VAL A 106 -28.56 15.80 -29.89
C VAL A 106 -29.93 16.30 -30.36
N ASN A 107 -29.95 17.20 -31.33
CA ASN A 107 -31.21 17.75 -31.86
C ASN A 107 -32.09 16.69 -32.56
N SER A 108 -31.48 15.70 -33.21
CA SER A 108 -32.23 14.60 -33.85
C SER A 108 -32.79 13.58 -32.86
N LEU A 109 -32.16 13.41 -31.69
CA LEU A 109 -32.65 12.54 -30.62
C LEU A 109 -33.76 13.16 -29.78
N VAL A 110 -33.81 14.49 -29.69
CA VAL A 110 -34.80 15.25 -28.89
C VAL A 110 -36.06 15.59 -29.70
N SER A 111 -36.00 15.55 -31.03
CA SER A 111 -37.15 15.82 -31.90
C SER A 111 -38.05 14.58 -32.06
N PHE A 112 -38.96 14.39 -31.10
CA PHE A 112 -40.22 13.64 -31.26
C PHE A 112 -41.40 14.59 -31.05
#